data_AF-M9LJE1-F1
#
_entry.id   AF-M9LJE1-F1
#
_cell.length_a   1.000
_cell.length_b   1.000
_cell.length_c   1.000
_cell.angle_alpha   90.00
_cell.angle_beta   90.00
_cell.angle_gamma   90.00
#
_symmetry.space_group_name_H-M   'P 1'
#
loop_
_entity.id
_entity.type
_entity.pdbx_description
1 polymer ?
#
loop_
_entity_poly.entity_id
_entity_poly.type
_entity_poly.pdbx_seq_one_letter_code
_entity_poly.pdbx_strand_id
1 'polypeptide(L)'
;MVMPKVQQEPSHGSYVWRGGTKIDLSKEDDRFTVIVSKPEKLEKIAGLSGVHEIEPLGPNVYKVKTTCTECDHAMAMIRSENVNVVAHHAYSPQGMEGTIYYLTGEIAIQFKAEATPGRVEQLLDKYKVNLVLTYGEMPFTCLVAVTADSNENPIKIANRLAEEQEVTYAEPNMINRFQLMYMPTDEWFPRQWHLHATADKPFLVKTASVFAPEAWDVTKGDRRIVVAVIDDGFDLTHPDFQGPGKIVSPKDYVDGDLEPLPPVRTGMQSTAIGGKK
;
A
#
# COMPACT_ATOMS: atom_id res chain seq x y z
N MET A 1 -0.22 -43.67 -17.97
CA MET A 1 -1.46 -43.00 -17.54
C MET A 1 -1.06 -41.66 -16.96
N VAL A 2 -1.22 -40.58 -17.72
CA VAL A 2 -0.83 -39.22 -17.29
C VAL A 2 -1.97 -38.68 -16.43
N MET A 3 -1.71 -38.48 -15.14
CA MET A 3 -2.66 -37.83 -14.24
C MET A 3 -2.96 -36.41 -14.75
N PRO A 4 -4.23 -35.98 -14.84
CA PRO A 4 -4.55 -34.63 -15.27
C PRO A 4 -4.02 -33.65 -14.22
N LYS A 5 -3.32 -32.60 -14.68
CA LYS A 5 -2.98 -31.44 -13.85
C LYS A 5 -4.29 -30.84 -13.33
N VAL A 6 -4.51 -30.92 -12.03
CA VAL A 6 -5.51 -30.11 -11.33
C VAL A 6 -5.11 -28.66 -11.57
N GLN A 7 -5.88 -27.95 -12.38
CA GLN A 7 -5.80 -26.49 -12.44
C GLN A 7 -6.24 -26.00 -11.06
N GLN A 8 -5.27 -25.63 -10.21
CA GLN A 8 -5.56 -24.91 -8.98
C GLN A 8 -6.21 -23.59 -9.38
N GLU A 9 -7.48 -23.41 -9.02
CA GLU A 9 -8.10 -22.09 -9.08
C GLU A 9 -7.18 -21.08 -8.38
N PRO A 10 -6.91 -19.91 -8.97
CA PRO A 10 -6.20 -18.86 -8.26
C PRO A 10 -6.98 -18.58 -7.00
N SER A 11 -6.37 -18.82 -5.83
CA SER A 11 -6.99 -18.59 -4.53
C SER A 11 -7.61 -17.19 -4.53
N HIS A 12 -8.93 -17.07 -4.33
CA HIS A 12 -9.64 -15.78 -4.18
C HIS A 12 -9.06 -14.89 -3.06
N GLY A 13 -8.02 -15.31 -2.35
CA GLY A 13 -7.27 -14.48 -1.39
C GLY A 13 -5.91 -13.98 -1.89
N SER A 14 -5.58 -14.17 -3.18
CA SER A 14 -4.30 -13.77 -3.80
C SER A 14 -4.36 -12.40 -4.50
N TYR A 15 -5.51 -11.74 -4.48
CA TYR A 15 -5.70 -10.43 -5.07
C TYR A 15 -6.86 -9.69 -4.39
N VAL A 16 -6.96 -8.39 -4.61
CA VAL A 16 -8.09 -7.56 -4.18
C VAL A 16 -8.51 -6.62 -5.31
N TRP A 17 -9.81 -6.32 -5.38
CA TRP A 17 -10.34 -5.23 -6.21
C TRP A 17 -10.36 -3.93 -5.41
N ARG A 18 -9.81 -2.86 -6.00
CA ARG A 18 -9.81 -1.50 -5.44
C ARG A 18 -10.06 -0.49 -6.54
N GLY A 19 -11.19 0.22 -6.47
CA GLY A 19 -11.58 1.21 -7.48
C GLY A 19 -11.65 0.60 -8.89
N GLY A 20 -12.12 -0.65 -9.00
CA GLY A 20 -12.18 -1.39 -10.27
C GLY A 20 -10.84 -1.91 -10.79
N THR A 21 -9.74 -1.71 -10.07
CA THR A 21 -8.42 -2.26 -10.42
C THR A 21 -8.12 -3.50 -9.60
N LYS A 22 -7.62 -4.55 -10.27
CA LYS A 22 -7.13 -5.77 -9.61
C LYS A 22 -5.70 -5.56 -9.14
N ILE A 23 -5.45 -5.82 -7.86
CA ILE A 23 -4.12 -5.73 -7.24
C ILE A 23 -3.76 -7.11 -6.68
N ASP A 24 -2.67 -7.69 -7.17
CA ASP A 24 -2.18 -8.98 -6.66
C ASP A 24 -1.54 -8.81 -5.28
N LEU A 25 -1.74 -9.81 -4.41
CA LEU A 25 -1.38 -9.78 -3.01
C LEU A 25 -0.49 -10.98 -2.64
N SER A 26 0.51 -10.70 -1.81
CA SER A 26 1.28 -11.72 -1.08
C SER A 26 0.95 -11.63 0.40
N LYS A 27 0.87 -12.77 1.08
CA LYS A 27 0.68 -12.78 2.54
C LYS A 27 1.97 -12.38 3.24
N GLU A 28 1.84 -11.61 4.31
CA GLU A 28 2.90 -11.45 5.29
C GLU A 28 3.00 -12.74 6.13
N ASP A 29 4.23 -13.19 6.37
CA ASP A 29 4.52 -14.42 7.12
C ASP A 29 4.81 -14.16 8.60
N ASP A 30 5.12 -12.92 8.99
CA ASP A 30 5.53 -12.54 10.35
C ASP A 30 4.50 -11.70 11.11
N ARG A 31 3.33 -11.42 10.52
CA ARG A 31 2.29 -10.62 11.15
C ARG A 31 0.90 -10.87 10.59
N PHE A 32 -0.09 -10.59 11.42
CA PHE A 32 -1.50 -10.69 11.06
C PHE A 32 -2.35 -9.70 11.85
N THR A 33 -3.64 -9.64 11.52
CA THR A 33 -4.63 -8.78 12.16
C THR A 33 -5.58 -9.59 13.01
N VAL A 34 -5.94 -9.07 14.18
CA VAL A 34 -7.03 -9.59 15.03
C VAL A 34 -8.09 -8.52 15.26
N ILE A 35 -9.36 -8.95 15.31
CA ILE A 35 -10.50 -8.07 15.57
C ILE A 35 -11.05 -8.39 16.95
N VAL A 36 -10.81 -7.50 17.91
CA VAL A 36 -11.09 -7.70 19.33
C VAL A 36 -11.94 -6.54 19.84
N SER A 37 -13.21 -6.82 20.15
CA SER A 37 -14.14 -5.84 20.72
C SER A 37 -14.12 -5.80 22.25
N LYS A 38 -13.49 -6.79 22.90
CA LYS A 38 -13.48 -6.93 24.36
C LYS A 38 -12.05 -7.01 24.91
N PRO A 39 -11.62 -6.10 25.80
CA PRO A 39 -10.24 -6.04 26.30
C PRO A 39 -9.72 -7.34 26.92
N GLU A 40 -10.56 -8.11 27.60
CA GLU A 40 -10.14 -9.37 28.25
C GLU A 40 -9.66 -10.44 27.25
N LYS A 41 -10.13 -10.37 26.00
CA LYS A 41 -9.64 -11.26 24.93
C LYS A 41 -8.25 -10.85 24.47
N LEU A 42 -7.90 -9.56 24.53
CA LEU A 42 -6.59 -9.07 24.14
C LEU A 42 -5.50 -9.57 25.08
N GLU A 43 -5.77 -9.57 26.39
CA GLU A 43 -4.85 -10.11 27.41
C GLU A 43 -4.60 -11.61 27.20
N LYS A 44 -5.65 -12.38 26.87
CA LYS A 44 -5.51 -13.79 26.52
C LYS A 44 -4.61 -14.00 25.31
N ILE A 45 -4.77 -13.18 24.26
CA ILE A 45 -3.95 -13.27 23.03
C ILE A 45 -2.50 -12.94 23.34
N ALA A 46 -2.22 -11.92 24.15
CA ALA A 46 -0.88 -11.51 24.53
C ALA A 46 -0.09 -12.61 25.28
N GLY A 47 -0.80 -13.53 25.95
CA GLY A 47 -0.19 -14.67 26.64
C GLY A 47 0.01 -15.93 25.78
N LEU A 48 -0.39 -15.92 24.50
CA LEU A 48 -0.24 -17.08 23.62
C LEU A 48 1.20 -17.25 23.12
N SER A 49 1.60 -18.51 22.93
CA SER A 49 2.88 -18.83 22.31
C SER A 49 2.95 -18.28 20.86
N GLY A 50 4.10 -17.73 20.48
CA GLY A 50 4.33 -17.15 19.15
C GLY A 50 3.79 -15.73 18.95
N VAL A 51 3.11 -15.15 19.94
CA VAL A 51 2.72 -13.72 19.94
C VAL A 51 3.83 -12.90 20.60
N HIS A 52 4.51 -12.07 19.83
CA HIS A 52 5.63 -11.26 20.33
C HIS A 52 5.23 -9.81 20.64
N GLU A 53 4.34 -9.23 19.84
CA GLU A 53 3.90 -7.85 20.01
C GLU A 53 2.45 -7.68 19.52
N ILE A 54 1.70 -6.80 20.20
CA ILE A 54 0.35 -6.41 19.80
C ILE A 54 0.28 -4.88 19.77
N GLU A 55 -0.10 -4.32 18.63
CA GLU A 55 -0.23 -2.87 18.42
C GLU A 55 -1.63 -2.52 17.90
N PRO A 56 -2.29 -1.47 18.41
CA PRO A 56 -3.56 -1.02 17.87
C PRO A 56 -3.36 -0.41 16.47
N LEU A 57 -4.23 -0.79 15.52
CA LEU A 57 -4.26 -0.23 14.17
C LEU A 57 -5.43 0.75 13.97
N GLY A 58 -6.51 0.53 14.71
CA GLY A 58 -7.76 1.30 14.68
C GLY A 58 -8.74 0.77 15.73
N PRO A 59 -10.02 1.21 15.72
CA PRO A 59 -11.03 0.73 16.65
C PRO A 59 -11.20 -0.79 16.56
N ASN A 60 -10.96 -1.51 17.66
CA ASN A 60 -11.07 -2.97 17.77
C ASN A 60 -10.15 -3.78 16.82
N VAL A 61 -9.24 -3.15 16.09
CA VAL A 61 -8.35 -3.83 15.12
C VAL A 61 -6.91 -3.70 15.59
N TYR A 62 -6.24 -4.84 15.74
CA TYR A 62 -4.87 -4.92 16.25
C TYR A 62 -3.97 -5.70 15.30
N LYS A 63 -2.73 -5.23 15.16
CA LYS A 63 -1.63 -5.96 14.54
C LYS A 63 -1.03 -6.87 15.58
N VAL A 64 -0.80 -8.14 15.22
CA VAL A 64 -0.03 -9.10 16.00
C VAL A 64 1.24 -9.42 15.22
N LYS A 65 2.41 -9.24 15.84
CA LYS A 65 3.69 -9.69 15.27
C LYS A 65 4.07 -11.05 15.83
N THR A 66 4.57 -11.90 14.95
CA THR A 66 5.07 -13.24 15.20
C THR A 66 6.44 -13.41 14.53
N THR A 67 7.04 -14.60 14.61
CA THR A 67 8.06 -14.99 13.63
C THR A 67 7.41 -15.55 12.37
N CYS A 68 8.18 -15.66 11.27
CA CYS A 68 7.71 -16.24 10.01
C CYS A 68 7.24 -17.69 10.13
N THR A 69 7.70 -18.42 11.15
CA THR A 69 7.34 -19.83 11.40
C THR A 69 6.15 -20.01 12.35
N GLU A 70 5.78 -18.98 13.11
CA GLU A 70 4.76 -19.07 14.17
C GLU A 70 3.41 -18.48 13.77
N CYS A 71 3.36 -17.64 12.73
CA CYS A 71 2.17 -16.85 12.35
C CYS A 71 0.90 -17.69 12.18
N ASP A 72 0.95 -18.74 11.36
CA ASP A 72 -0.21 -19.60 11.10
C ASP A 72 -0.65 -20.36 12.36
N HIS A 73 0.29 -20.81 13.19
CA HIS A 73 -0.02 -21.51 14.44
C HIS A 73 -0.66 -20.58 15.47
N ALA A 74 -0.11 -19.36 15.64
CA ALA A 74 -0.68 -18.34 16.51
C ALA A 74 -2.10 -17.95 16.09
N MET A 75 -2.34 -17.74 14.79
CA MET A 75 -3.70 -17.50 14.28
C MET A 75 -4.65 -18.66 14.55
N ALA A 76 -4.21 -19.92 14.41
CA ALA A 76 -5.03 -21.08 14.71
C ALA A 76 -5.45 -21.12 16.19
N MET A 77 -4.53 -20.81 17.12
CA MET A 77 -4.85 -20.71 18.55
C MET A 77 -5.86 -19.60 18.86
N ILE A 78 -5.72 -18.44 18.21
CA ILE A 78 -6.61 -17.29 18.41
C ILE A 78 -8.03 -17.57 17.88
N ARG A 79 -8.14 -18.32 16.77
CA ARG A 79 -9.43 -18.73 16.20
C ARG A 79 -10.07 -19.91 16.95
N SER A 80 -9.33 -20.62 17.81
CA SER A 80 -9.85 -21.74 18.59
C SER A 80 -10.95 -21.31 19.56
N GLU A 81 -11.81 -22.24 19.98
CA GLU A 81 -12.93 -21.97 20.91
C GLU A 81 -12.50 -21.29 22.22
N ASN A 82 -11.25 -21.49 22.65
CA ASN A 82 -10.71 -20.92 23.89
C ASN A 82 -10.62 -19.38 23.86
N VAL A 83 -10.36 -18.81 22.68
CA VAL A 83 -10.21 -17.37 22.46
C VAL A 83 -11.37 -16.83 21.62
N ASN A 84 -11.70 -17.55 20.55
CA ASN A 84 -12.80 -17.28 19.61
C ASN A 84 -12.75 -15.83 19.11
N VAL A 85 -11.65 -15.48 18.44
CA VAL A 85 -11.40 -14.16 17.86
C VAL A 85 -11.14 -14.30 16.37
N VAL A 86 -11.71 -13.39 15.59
CA VAL A 86 -11.44 -13.30 14.17
C VAL A 86 -10.01 -12.81 13.95
N ALA A 87 -9.24 -13.57 13.18
CA ALA A 87 -7.89 -13.23 12.80
C ALA A 87 -7.74 -13.37 11.28
N HIS A 88 -6.94 -12.52 10.65
CA HIS A 88 -6.66 -12.56 9.21
C HIS A 88 -5.19 -12.26 8.95
N HIS A 89 -4.56 -12.93 7.98
CA HIS A 89 -3.24 -12.53 7.48
C HIS A 89 -3.21 -11.04 7.12
N ALA A 90 -2.04 -10.41 7.30
CA ALA A 90 -1.74 -9.15 6.63
C ALA A 90 -1.22 -9.45 5.21
N TYR A 91 -1.29 -8.46 4.33
CA TYR A 91 -0.91 -8.65 2.92
C TYR A 91 -0.05 -7.49 2.40
N SER A 92 0.92 -7.82 1.56
CA SER A 92 1.67 -6.85 0.75
C SER A 92 1.14 -6.86 -0.69
N PRO A 93 0.79 -5.68 -1.27
CA PRO A 93 0.43 -5.57 -2.67
C PRO A 93 1.66 -5.63 -3.57
N GLN A 94 1.55 -6.38 -4.67
CA GLN A 94 2.65 -6.54 -5.62
C GLN A 94 2.97 -5.19 -6.31
N GLY A 95 4.26 -4.86 -6.38
CA GLY A 95 4.73 -3.61 -6.98
C GLY A 95 4.62 -2.37 -6.08
N MET A 96 4.19 -2.52 -4.82
CA MET A 96 4.10 -1.45 -3.83
C MET A 96 4.98 -1.79 -2.62
N GLU A 97 6.30 -1.72 -2.81
CA GLU A 97 7.25 -2.05 -1.75
C GLU A 97 6.95 -1.28 -0.45
N GLY A 98 6.94 -2.03 0.65
CA GLY A 98 6.73 -1.48 1.98
C GLY A 98 5.28 -1.11 2.33
N THR A 99 4.33 -1.25 1.41
CA THR A 99 2.91 -1.11 1.73
C THR A 99 2.38 -2.40 2.34
N ILE A 100 1.67 -2.30 3.46
CA ILE A 100 1.01 -3.43 4.11
C ILE A 100 -0.48 -3.12 4.31
N TYR A 101 -1.32 -4.07 3.93
CA TYR A 101 -2.76 -4.07 4.15
C TYR A 101 -3.11 -4.97 5.35
N TYR A 102 -3.76 -4.37 6.35
CA TYR A 102 -4.32 -5.06 7.51
C TYR A 102 -5.85 -5.10 7.38
N LEU A 103 -6.47 -6.28 7.49
CA LEU A 103 -7.91 -6.43 7.24
C LEU A 103 -8.74 -6.07 8.49
N THR A 104 -9.78 -5.23 8.34
CA THR A 104 -10.66 -4.86 9.46
C THR A 104 -11.79 -5.84 9.72
N GLY A 105 -12.00 -6.80 8.82
CA GLY A 105 -13.14 -7.73 8.87
C GLY A 105 -14.37 -7.23 8.11
N GLU A 106 -14.36 -5.98 7.63
CA GLU A 106 -15.51 -5.38 6.98
C GLU A 106 -15.39 -5.42 5.45
N ILE A 107 -16.52 -5.36 4.77
CA ILE A 107 -16.62 -5.35 3.31
C ILE A 107 -17.65 -4.29 2.92
N ALA A 108 -17.25 -3.36 2.06
CA ALA A 108 -18.17 -2.42 1.43
C ALA A 108 -18.75 -3.09 0.18
N ILE A 109 -20.07 -3.13 0.08
CA ILE A 109 -20.79 -3.76 -1.04
C ILE A 109 -21.73 -2.72 -1.64
N GLN A 110 -21.73 -2.59 -2.95
CA GLN A 110 -22.82 -1.93 -3.67
C GLN A 110 -23.55 -2.97 -4.51
N PHE A 111 -24.85 -3.07 -4.30
CA PHE A 111 -25.74 -3.89 -5.11
C PHE A 111 -26.23 -3.12 -6.33
N LYS A 112 -26.65 -3.85 -7.36
CA LYS A 112 -27.36 -3.29 -8.51
C LYS A 112 -28.75 -2.81 -8.08
N ALA A 113 -29.31 -1.84 -8.80
CA ALA A 113 -30.59 -1.22 -8.43
C ALA A 113 -31.76 -2.21 -8.48
N GLU A 114 -31.65 -3.26 -9.29
CA GLU A 114 -32.62 -4.35 -9.44
C GLU A 114 -32.51 -5.44 -8.36
N ALA A 115 -31.47 -5.40 -7.50
CA ALA A 115 -31.31 -6.38 -6.43
C ALA A 115 -32.45 -6.23 -5.40
N THR A 116 -33.26 -7.29 -5.25
CA THR A 116 -34.36 -7.26 -4.28
C THR A 116 -33.84 -7.39 -2.85
N PRO A 117 -34.51 -6.80 -1.84
CA PRO A 117 -34.11 -6.94 -0.44
C PRO A 117 -33.94 -8.40 0.00
N GLY A 118 -34.86 -9.28 -0.41
CA GLY A 118 -34.78 -10.72 -0.09
C GLY A 118 -33.57 -11.41 -0.75
N ARG A 119 -33.13 -10.96 -1.92
CA ARG A 119 -31.91 -11.49 -2.55
C ARG A 119 -30.65 -10.99 -1.84
N VAL A 120 -30.65 -9.74 -1.40
CA VAL A 120 -29.56 -9.19 -0.57
C VAL A 120 -29.43 -10.00 0.72
N GLU A 121 -30.53 -10.21 1.45
CA GLU A 121 -30.54 -11.04 2.67
C GLU A 121 -30.00 -12.45 2.43
N GLN A 122 -30.44 -13.11 1.35
CA GLN A 122 -29.91 -14.44 0.96
C GLN A 122 -28.41 -14.44 0.72
N LEU A 123 -27.85 -13.38 0.11
CA LEU A 123 -26.41 -13.26 -0.11
C LEU A 123 -25.68 -13.06 1.22
N LEU A 124 -26.17 -12.19 2.10
CA LEU A 124 -25.56 -11.98 3.42
C LEU A 124 -25.56 -13.28 4.25
N ASP A 125 -26.66 -14.03 4.21
CA ASP A 125 -26.79 -15.34 4.87
C ASP A 125 -25.92 -16.43 4.25
N LYS A 126 -25.76 -16.42 2.92
CA LYS A 126 -24.89 -17.35 2.18
C LYS A 126 -23.44 -17.18 2.60
N TYR A 127 -22.97 -15.94 2.74
CA TYR A 127 -21.60 -15.61 3.12
C TYR A 127 -21.40 -15.44 4.63
N LYS A 128 -22.46 -15.60 5.43
CA LYS A 128 -22.46 -15.48 6.90
C LYS A 128 -21.85 -14.15 7.38
N VAL A 129 -22.20 -13.07 6.71
CA VAL A 129 -21.76 -11.71 7.05
C VAL A 129 -22.91 -10.94 7.69
N ASN A 130 -22.58 -10.09 8.66
CA ASN A 130 -23.57 -9.26 9.35
C ASN A 130 -23.62 -7.87 8.74
N LEU A 131 -24.82 -7.35 8.51
CA LEU A 131 -25.01 -5.95 8.14
C LEU A 131 -24.57 -5.03 9.29
N VAL A 132 -23.62 -4.13 9.00
CA VAL A 132 -23.11 -3.15 9.97
C VAL A 132 -23.79 -1.80 9.76
N LEU A 133 -23.81 -1.33 8.51
CA LEU A 133 -24.30 0.00 8.15
C LEU A 133 -24.87 0.00 6.73
N THR A 134 -25.88 0.85 6.49
CA THR A 134 -26.35 1.21 5.14
C THR A 134 -26.05 2.68 4.89
N TYR A 135 -25.61 3.03 3.69
CA TYR A 135 -25.23 4.40 3.35
C TYR A 135 -26.40 5.11 2.64
N GLY A 136 -27.10 5.98 3.35
CA GLY A 136 -28.26 6.69 2.77
C GLY A 136 -27.93 7.58 1.57
N GLU A 137 -26.71 8.15 1.53
CA GLU A 137 -26.24 9.02 0.43
C GLU A 137 -25.68 8.24 -0.77
N MET A 138 -25.43 6.93 -0.61
CA MET A 138 -24.94 6.04 -1.67
C MET A 138 -25.95 4.90 -1.87
N PRO A 139 -26.87 5.01 -2.84
CA PRO A 139 -27.91 4.02 -3.05
C PRO A 139 -27.36 2.60 -3.15
N PHE A 140 -28.10 1.63 -2.59
CA PHE A 140 -27.80 0.19 -2.64
C PHE A 140 -26.43 -0.18 -2.06
N THR A 141 -25.84 0.69 -1.23
CA THR A 141 -24.50 0.49 -0.67
C THR A 141 -24.59 0.21 0.83
N CYS A 142 -23.89 -0.84 1.27
CA CYS A 142 -23.80 -1.21 2.68
C CYS A 142 -22.38 -1.60 3.08
N LEU A 143 -22.15 -1.57 4.40
CA LEU A 143 -20.99 -2.13 5.05
C LEU A 143 -21.45 -3.39 5.80
N VAL A 144 -20.73 -4.49 5.58
CA VAL A 144 -20.96 -5.76 6.28
C VAL A 144 -19.69 -6.20 6.98
N ALA A 145 -19.80 -7.04 8.00
CA ALA A 145 -18.66 -7.61 8.71
C ALA A 145 -18.68 -9.14 8.67
N VAL A 146 -17.50 -9.73 8.47
CA VAL A 146 -17.30 -11.18 8.63
C VAL A 146 -17.48 -11.59 10.08
N THR A 147 -17.94 -12.82 10.26
CA THR A 147 -18.16 -13.45 11.55
C THR A 147 -17.20 -14.62 11.74
N ALA A 148 -17.17 -15.21 12.93
CA ALA A 148 -16.45 -16.47 13.15
C ALA A 148 -16.96 -17.59 12.23
N ASP A 149 -18.24 -17.54 11.83
CA ASP A 149 -18.89 -18.54 10.98
C ASP A 149 -18.72 -18.28 9.47
N SER A 150 -18.10 -17.16 9.07
CA SER A 150 -17.86 -16.85 7.65
C SER A 150 -16.88 -17.81 6.97
N ASN A 151 -16.07 -18.56 7.72
CA ASN A 151 -15.11 -19.57 7.26
C ASN A 151 -14.02 -19.09 6.25
N GLU A 152 -14.15 -17.88 5.70
CA GLU A 152 -13.24 -17.25 4.78
C GLU A 152 -12.88 -15.83 5.27
N ASN A 153 -11.77 -15.28 4.75
CA ASN A 153 -11.36 -13.92 5.08
C ASN A 153 -12.11 -12.88 4.21
N PRO A 154 -12.14 -11.60 4.63
CA PRO A 154 -12.85 -10.54 3.91
C PRO A 154 -12.45 -10.38 2.44
N ILE A 155 -11.17 -10.60 2.08
CA ILE A 155 -10.73 -10.51 0.67
C ILE A 155 -11.43 -11.58 -0.16
N LYS A 156 -11.42 -12.83 0.31
CA LYS A 156 -12.05 -13.93 -0.43
C LYS A 156 -13.55 -13.72 -0.56
N ILE A 157 -14.22 -13.33 0.52
CA ILE A 157 -15.66 -13.08 0.51
C ILE A 157 -16.00 -11.90 -0.40
N ALA A 158 -15.23 -10.82 -0.36
CA ALA A 158 -15.41 -9.68 -1.25
C ALA A 158 -15.23 -10.08 -2.73
N ASN A 159 -14.19 -10.85 -3.05
CA ASN A 159 -13.96 -11.32 -4.42
C ASN A 159 -15.09 -12.25 -4.90
N ARG A 160 -15.63 -13.12 -4.04
CA ARG A 160 -16.80 -13.96 -4.37
C ARG A 160 -18.08 -13.14 -4.52
N LEU A 161 -18.31 -12.15 -3.66
CA LEU A 161 -19.45 -11.24 -3.76
C LEU A 161 -19.37 -10.43 -5.06
N ALA A 162 -18.18 -9.98 -5.47
CA ALA A 162 -17.98 -9.27 -6.73
C ALA A 162 -18.31 -10.11 -7.97
N GLU A 163 -18.38 -11.45 -7.84
CA GLU A 163 -18.81 -12.37 -8.91
C GLU A 163 -20.33 -12.61 -8.92
N GLU A 164 -21.07 -12.20 -7.89
CA GLU A 164 -22.53 -12.35 -7.83
C GLU A 164 -23.22 -11.39 -8.81
N GLN A 165 -24.27 -11.87 -9.47
CA GLN A 165 -24.94 -11.13 -10.53
C GLN A 165 -25.61 -9.84 -10.03
N GLU A 166 -25.99 -9.80 -8.75
CA GLU A 166 -26.67 -8.67 -8.13
C GLU A 166 -25.71 -7.63 -7.54
N VAL A 167 -24.39 -7.87 -7.60
CA VAL A 167 -23.38 -7.00 -7.00
C VAL A 167 -22.70 -6.16 -8.10
N THR A 168 -22.60 -4.86 -7.84
CA THR A 168 -21.85 -3.91 -8.69
C THR A 168 -20.36 -3.94 -8.32
N TYR A 169 -20.06 -3.88 -7.02
CA TYR A 169 -18.73 -4.09 -6.49
C TYR A 169 -18.80 -4.59 -5.04
N ALA A 170 -17.74 -5.28 -4.62
CA ALA A 170 -17.50 -5.63 -3.23
C ALA A 170 -16.00 -5.49 -2.94
N GLU A 171 -15.64 -4.67 -1.95
CA GLU A 171 -14.25 -4.38 -1.59
C GLU A 171 -14.05 -4.57 -0.09
N PRO A 172 -13.00 -5.28 0.36
CA PRO A 172 -12.70 -5.40 1.77
C PRO A 172 -12.20 -4.06 2.32
N ASN A 173 -12.66 -3.71 3.51
CA ASN A 173 -12.12 -2.59 4.26
C ASN A 173 -10.78 -2.99 4.89
N MET A 174 -9.79 -2.12 4.72
CA MET A 174 -8.40 -2.41 5.07
C MET A 174 -7.72 -1.16 5.61
N ILE A 175 -6.89 -1.34 6.63
CA ILE A 175 -6.00 -0.32 7.15
C ILE A 175 -4.68 -0.41 6.38
N ASN A 176 -4.36 0.65 5.66
CA ASN A 176 -3.10 0.76 4.93
C ASN A 176 -2.02 1.34 5.84
N ARG A 177 -0.87 0.68 5.88
CA ARG A 177 0.37 1.27 6.41
C ARG A 177 1.35 1.35 5.23
N PHE A 178 1.58 2.57 4.77
CA PHE A 178 2.66 2.87 3.85
C PHE A 178 3.96 2.84 4.66
N GLN A 179 4.98 2.08 4.23
CA GLN A 179 6.33 2.34 4.72
C GLN A 179 6.72 3.76 4.35
N LEU A 180 7.57 4.32 5.22
CA LEU A 180 8.04 5.69 5.18
C LEU A 180 8.47 6.13 3.79
N MET A 181 8.15 7.38 3.50
CA MET A 181 8.51 8.11 2.29
C MET A 181 9.92 7.77 1.82
N TYR A 182 10.10 7.53 0.53
CA TYR A 182 11.41 7.34 -0.06
C TYR A 182 12.31 8.52 0.31
N MET A 183 13.29 8.25 1.17
CA MET A 183 14.32 9.21 1.55
C MET A 183 15.62 8.85 0.83
N PRO A 184 16.18 9.76 0.01
CA PRO A 184 17.48 9.54 -0.60
C PRO A 184 18.56 9.23 0.44
N THR A 185 19.45 8.30 0.10
CA THR A 185 20.61 7.92 0.93
C THR A 185 21.77 8.91 0.81
N ASP A 186 21.57 10.04 0.13
CA ASP A 186 22.56 11.08 -0.04
C ASP A 186 22.78 11.83 1.29
N GLU A 187 24.03 11.86 1.75
CA GLU A 187 24.43 12.52 2.99
C GLU A 187 24.02 14.00 3.05
N TRP A 188 23.89 14.67 1.89
CA TRP A 188 23.53 16.07 1.80
C TRP A 188 22.03 16.31 1.67
N PHE A 189 21.22 15.27 1.41
CA PHE A 189 19.76 15.41 1.27
C PHE A 189 19.08 16.08 2.48
N PRO A 190 19.45 15.78 3.75
CA PRO A 190 18.90 16.49 4.91
C PRO A 190 19.15 18.00 4.91
N ARG A 191 20.09 18.52 4.10
CA ARG A 191 20.35 19.96 3.95
C ARG A 191 19.51 20.60 2.84
N GLN A 192 18.91 19.82 1.94
CA GLN A 192 18.10 20.28 0.81
C GLN A 192 16.66 20.58 1.25
N TRP A 193 16.50 21.60 2.09
CA TRP A 193 15.22 21.99 2.70
C TRP A 193 14.09 22.20 1.69
N HIS A 194 14.42 22.65 0.48
CA HIS A 194 13.43 22.91 -0.56
C HIS A 194 12.80 21.61 -1.10
N LEU A 195 13.48 20.46 -1.01
CA LEU A 195 12.93 19.16 -1.39
C LEU A 195 12.06 18.57 -0.28
N HIS A 196 12.51 18.69 0.97
CA HIS A 196 11.80 18.20 2.14
C HIS A 196 12.10 19.05 3.38
N ALA A 197 11.06 19.68 3.92
CA ALA A 197 11.14 20.51 5.11
C ALA A 197 10.68 19.72 6.34
N THR A 198 11.62 19.38 7.22
CA THR A 198 11.36 18.69 8.48
C THR A 198 11.16 19.66 9.65
N ALA A 199 10.39 19.24 10.66
CA ALA A 199 10.00 20.09 11.80
C ALA A 199 11.11 20.33 12.84
N ASP A 200 12.30 19.78 12.61
CA ASP A 200 13.48 19.89 13.46
C ASP A 200 14.30 21.17 13.21
N LYS A 201 13.96 21.95 12.17
CA LYS A 201 14.66 23.20 11.84
C LYS A 201 13.89 24.43 12.33
N PRO A 202 14.40 25.16 13.34
CA PRO A 202 13.66 26.23 14.02
C PRO A 202 13.29 27.44 13.14
N PHE A 203 13.89 27.57 11.95
CA PHE A 203 13.66 28.69 11.02
C PHE A 203 12.93 28.28 9.74
N LEU A 204 12.45 27.03 9.64
CA LEU A 204 11.83 26.49 8.43
C LEU A 204 10.37 26.14 8.67
N VAL A 205 9.47 26.69 7.85
CA VAL A 205 8.05 26.30 7.88
C VAL A 205 7.93 24.93 7.21
N LYS A 206 7.20 23.99 7.85
CA LYS A 206 7.02 22.61 7.35
C LYS A 206 6.48 22.53 5.92
N THR A 207 5.72 23.54 5.49
CA THR A 207 5.12 23.60 4.15
C THR A 207 5.95 24.35 3.12
N ALA A 208 7.19 24.73 3.44
CA ALA A 208 8.05 25.48 2.53
C ALA A 208 8.75 24.61 1.46
N SER A 209 8.65 23.28 1.57
CA SER A 209 9.22 22.34 0.60
C SER A 209 8.25 21.95 -0.51
N VAL A 210 8.78 21.33 -1.57
CA VAL A 210 7.99 20.74 -2.66
C VAL A 210 7.48 19.32 -2.36
N PHE A 211 7.76 18.77 -1.17
CA PHE A 211 7.32 17.42 -0.76
C PHE A 211 7.80 16.33 -1.73
N ALA A 212 9.09 16.39 -2.09
CA ALA A 212 9.69 15.48 -3.06
C ALA A 212 9.65 14.00 -2.62
N PRO A 213 9.94 13.63 -1.35
CA PRO A 213 9.79 12.24 -0.88
C PRO A 213 8.39 11.68 -1.11
N GLU A 214 7.36 12.45 -0.79
CA GLU A 214 5.97 12.06 -1.00
C GLU A 214 5.63 11.91 -2.48
N ALA A 215 6.15 12.79 -3.33
CA ALA A 215 5.99 12.66 -4.78
C ALA A 215 6.71 11.41 -5.32
N TRP A 216 7.90 11.09 -4.81
CA TRP A 216 8.69 9.92 -5.22
C TRP A 216 8.08 8.58 -4.80
N ASP A 217 7.25 8.58 -3.76
CA ASP A 217 6.41 7.42 -3.40
C ASP A 217 5.36 7.14 -4.48
N VAL A 218 4.88 8.18 -5.18
CA VAL A 218 3.93 8.05 -6.29
C VAL A 218 4.67 7.68 -7.57
N THR A 219 5.72 8.44 -7.92
CA THR A 219 6.57 8.18 -9.09
C THR A 219 7.89 8.92 -9.01
N LYS A 220 8.95 8.30 -9.52
CA LYS A 220 10.27 8.94 -9.71
C LYS A 220 10.45 9.50 -11.12
N GLY A 221 9.36 9.57 -11.88
CA GLY A 221 9.36 9.87 -13.30
C GLY A 221 9.63 8.64 -14.17
N ASP A 222 9.69 8.87 -15.47
CA ASP A 222 9.94 7.85 -16.49
C ASP A 222 11.23 8.20 -17.23
N ARG A 223 12.16 7.26 -17.33
CA ARG A 223 13.47 7.45 -17.98
C ARG A 223 13.37 7.71 -19.49
N ARG A 224 12.19 7.51 -20.09
CA ARG A 224 11.91 7.86 -21.49
C ARG A 224 11.59 9.35 -21.67
N ILE A 225 11.27 10.06 -20.59
CA ILE A 225 11.04 11.50 -20.63
C ILE A 225 12.40 12.21 -20.66
N VAL A 226 12.65 12.93 -21.75
CA VAL A 226 13.87 13.71 -21.93
C VAL A 226 13.58 15.18 -21.62
N VAL A 227 14.32 15.76 -20.68
CA VAL A 227 14.24 17.19 -20.33
C VAL A 227 15.37 17.93 -21.06
N ALA A 228 15.02 18.89 -21.91
CA ALA A 228 15.99 19.77 -22.54
C ALA A 228 16.23 20.99 -21.65
N VAL A 229 17.50 21.26 -21.33
CA VAL A 229 17.91 22.46 -20.59
C VAL A 229 18.78 23.31 -21.51
N ILE A 230 18.36 24.55 -21.73
CA ILE A 230 19.06 25.53 -22.58
C ILE A 230 19.64 26.58 -21.63
N ASP A 231 20.95 26.54 -21.44
CA ASP A 231 21.69 27.37 -20.49
C ASP A 231 23.09 27.70 -21.03
N ASP A 232 23.91 28.39 -20.26
CA ASP A 232 25.29 28.78 -20.61
C ASP A 232 26.34 27.65 -20.49
N GLY A 233 25.93 26.46 -20.02
CA GLY A 233 26.77 25.26 -19.96
C GLY A 233 26.49 24.36 -18.76
N PHE A 234 27.01 23.14 -18.79
CA PHE A 234 26.92 22.14 -17.73
C PHE A 234 28.26 21.45 -17.51
N ASP A 235 28.66 21.30 -16.25
CA ASP A 235 29.75 20.38 -15.91
C ASP A 235 29.26 18.94 -16.00
N LEU A 236 29.52 18.31 -17.15
CA LEU A 236 29.14 16.92 -17.41
C LEU A 236 29.94 15.92 -16.55
N THR A 237 31.01 16.34 -15.89
CA THR A 237 31.86 15.47 -15.06
C THR A 237 31.44 15.41 -13.60
N HIS A 238 30.47 16.24 -13.18
CA HIS A 238 30.00 16.25 -11.80
C HIS A 238 29.45 14.86 -11.38
N PRO A 239 29.77 14.36 -10.16
CA PRO A 239 29.34 13.04 -9.68
C PRO A 239 27.83 12.80 -9.78
N ASP A 240 27.01 13.82 -9.54
CA ASP A 240 25.56 13.69 -9.64
C ASP A 240 25.04 13.45 -11.08
N PHE A 241 25.84 13.70 -12.12
CA PHE A 241 25.47 13.41 -13.52
C PHE A 241 26.05 12.10 -14.06
N GLN A 242 26.90 11.40 -13.31
CA GLN A 242 27.56 10.17 -13.78
C GLN A 242 26.64 8.94 -13.85
N GLY A 243 25.35 9.09 -13.52
CA GLY A 243 24.37 8.02 -13.64
C GLY A 243 24.07 7.69 -15.10
N PRO A 244 23.91 6.41 -15.47
CA PRO A 244 23.58 6.03 -16.84
C PRO A 244 22.31 6.73 -17.29
N GLY A 245 22.32 7.29 -18.50
CA GLY A 245 21.19 7.98 -19.13
C GLY A 245 20.69 9.25 -18.44
N LYS A 246 21.47 9.87 -17.54
CA LYS A 246 21.18 11.22 -17.03
C LYS A 246 21.47 12.31 -18.07
N ILE A 247 22.52 12.11 -18.87
CA ILE A 247 22.88 12.94 -20.02
C ILE A 247 22.68 12.10 -21.28
N VAL A 248 21.88 12.60 -22.23
CA VAL A 248 21.47 11.83 -23.42
C VAL A 248 22.00 12.44 -24.71
N SER A 249 21.97 13.77 -24.86
CA SER A 249 22.40 14.47 -26.07
C SER A 249 22.91 15.88 -25.74
N PRO A 250 24.10 16.02 -25.13
CA PRO A 250 24.68 17.33 -24.84
C PRO A 250 25.05 18.04 -26.14
N LYS A 251 24.85 19.36 -26.19
CA LYS A 251 25.18 20.17 -27.36
C LYS A 251 25.62 21.56 -26.94
N ASP A 252 26.80 21.97 -27.38
CA ASP A 252 27.21 23.37 -27.36
C ASP A 252 26.80 24.04 -28.69
N TYR A 253 26.08 25.15 -28.60
CA TYR A 253 25.65 25.94 -29.76
C TYR A 253 26.56 27.14 -30.03
N VAL A 254 27.49 27.48 -29.13
CA VAL A 254 28.43 28.59 -29.25
C VAL A 254 29.61 28.20 -30.15
N ASP A 255 30.24 27.05 -29.90
CA ASP A 255 31.36 26.52 -30.70
C ASP A 255 30.99 25.29 -31.54
N GLY A 256 29.79 24.73 -31.33
CA GLY A 256 29.17 23.74 -32.20
C GLY A 256 29.58 22.30 -31.90
N ASP A 257 30.17 22.00 -30.75
CA ASP A 257 30.59 20.65 -30.37
C ASP A 257 29.58 19.94 -29.43
N LEU A 258 30.02 18.90 -28.72
CA LEU A 258 29.21 18.11 -27.77
C LEU A 258 29.64 18.32 -26.31
N GLU A 259 30.48 19.32 -26.06
CA GLU A 259 31.07 19.66 -24.76
C GLU A 259 30.55 21.02 -24.30
N PRO A 260 29.33 21.11 -23.73
CA PRO A 260 28.75 22.35 -23.24
C PRO A 260 29.42 22.79 -21.93
N LEU A 261 30.74 22.95 -21.92
CA LEU A 261 31.49 23.40 -20.76
C LEU A 261 31.31 24.90 -20.60
N PRO A 262 31.09 25.39 -19.37
CA PRO A 262 30.99 26.82 -19.15
C PRO A 262 32.30 27.50 -19.60
N PRO A 263 32.23 28.58 -20.42
CA PRO A 263 33.43 29.28 -20.84
C PRO A 263 34.17 29.85 -19.63
N VAL A 264 35.51 29.75 -19.65
CA VAL A 264 36.44 29.96 -18.51
C VAL A 264 36.35 31.35 -17.82
N ARG A 265 35.44 32.26 -18.21
CA ARG A 265 35.41 33.65 -17.72
C ARG A 265 34.09 34.19 -17.13
N THR A 266 33.04 33.40 -16.93
CA THR A 266 31.84 33.88 -16.22
C THR A 266 31.29 32.85 -15.24
N GLY A 267 30.76 33.32 -14.11
CA GLY A 267 30.66 32.57 -12.85
C GLY A 267 29.72 31.36 -12.86
N MET A 268 29.96 30.47 -11.90
CA MET A 268 29.31 29.17 -11.64
C MET A 268 27.80 29.26 -11.34
N GLN A 269 26.96 29.67 -12.29
CA GLN A 269 25.49 29.70 -12.07
C GLN A 269 24.83 28.34 -12.40
N SER A 270 25.39 27.54 -13.29
CA SER A 270 24.63 26.47 -13.98
C SER A 270 24.79 25.05 -13.41
N THR A 271 25.84 24.77 -12.63
CA THR A 271 25.96 23.51 -11.87
C THR A 271 24.81 23.34 -10.86
N ALA A 272 24.18 24.45 -10.43
CA ALA A 272 23.09 24.45 -9.46
C ALA A 272 21.72 24.04 -10.03
N ILE A 273 21.52 24.09 -11.36
CA ILE A 273 20.22 23.80 -11.97
C ILE A 273 20.08 22.31 -12.30
N GLY A 274 21.14 21.65 -12.77
CA GLY A 274 21.09 20.22 -13.07
C GLY A 274 21.37 19.30 -11.87
N GLY A 275 22.05 19.78 -10.82
CA GLY A 275 22.34 18.99 -9.61
C GLY A 275 21.14 18.76 -8.68
N LYS A 276 19.94 19.19 -9.07
CA LYS A 276 18.71 18.98 -8.28
C LYS A 276 18.19 17.58 -8.57
N LYS A 277 18.36 16.68 -7.59
CA LYS A 277 17.79 15.33 -7.57
C LYS A 277 16.26 15.38 -7.47
#